data_AF-A0AAE4U3E5-F1
#
_entry.id   AF-A0AAE4U3E5-F1
#
_cell.length_a   1.000
_cell.length_b   1.000
_cell.length_c   1.000
_cell.angle_alpha   90.00
_cell.angle_beta   90.00
_cell.angle_gamma   90.00
#
_symmetry.space_group_name_H-M   'P 1'
#
loop_
_entity.id
_entity.type
_entity.pdbx_description
1 polymer ?
#
loop_
_entity_poly.entity_id
_entity_poly.type
_entity_poly.pdbx_seq_one_letter_code
_entity_poly.pdbx_strand_id
1 'polypeptide(L)'
;MDAQVVHAAAVQLEGVPGRVDLTLGRLEKMIVEAAGRGARLIAVPEFCTSPVPMRGRVHDAVLPRENVAVEMFRRLAARHSVTVGGSMLVADDDEVFNRYHLVEPDGRVHIHDKDLPTMWENCFYTGGGFYTDGSDDGAFDTGLGGVGVASCWELIRTGTVRRLRGRVAVAVTGTHWWTVPDNWGGLTRRALGSLARYNRDLSENAPAEFARRLGAPVLQASHCGTLRSDFLLLPGSDASVPYATEFVGATQIVDASGTVLGTRRTDEGPGIVYADVPLGATDPVTPLEDRFWIPDLPPLLRGYWHQQNVAGRSYYRRRGRVAGLRAAHHRCTSL
;
A
#
# COMPACT_ATOMS: atom_id res chain seq x y z
N MET A 1 24.45 -17.52 14.70
CA MET A 1 23.25 -17.19 15.49
C MET A 1 22.08 -17.61 14.64
N ASP A 2 21.20 -18.48 15.17
CA ASP A 2 20.02 -18.90 14.43
C ASP A 2 19.11 -17.69 14.19
N ALA A 3 18.57 -17.56 12.98
CA ALA A 3 17.69 -16.47 12.63
C ALA A 3 16.41 -16.54 13.49
N GLN A 4 16.00 -15.40 14.07
CA GLN A 4 14.74 -15.31 14.79
C GLN A 4 13.59 -15.60 13.82
N VAL A 5 12.75 -16.59 14.12
CA VAL A 5 11.55 -16.90 13.30
C VAL A 5 10.33 -16.25 13.92
N VAL A 6 9.52 -15.56 13.10
CA VAL A 6 8.26 -14.96 13.52
C VAL A 6 7.08 -15.61 12.78
N HIS A 7 6.02 -15.97 13.50
CA HIS A 7 4.77 -16.33 12.86
C HIS A 7 4.10 -15.05 12.34
N ALA A 8 4.00 -14.93 11.02
CA ALA A 8 3.52 -13.74 10.34
C ALA A 8 2.14 -13.95 9.71
N ALA A 9 1.40 -12.84 9.57
CA ALA A 9 0.16 -12.80 8.82
C ALA A 9 0.13 -11.60 7.86
N ALA A 10 -0.48 -11.80 6.69
CA ALA A 10 -0.79 -10.72 5.75
C ALA A 10 -2.27 -10.75 5.39
N VAL A 11 -2.93 -9.60 5.46
CA VAL A 11 -4.38 -9.46 5.27
C VAL A 11 -4.71 -9.12 3.81
N GLN A 12 -5.64 -9.88 3.22
CA GLN A 12 -6.33 -9.51 2.00
C GLN A 12 -7.69 -8.89 2.34
N LEU A 13 -7.85 -7.58 2.12
CA LEU A 13 -9.04 -6.83 2.54
C LEU A 13 -9.96 -6.52 1.36
N GLU A 14 -11.27 -6.72 1.54
CA GLU A 14 -12.27 -6.06 0.70
C GLU A 14 -12.77 -4.80 1.43
N GLY A 15 -12.18 -3.66 1.09
CA GLY A 15 -12.54 -2.37 1.68
C GLY A 15 -13.77 -1.73 1.03
N VAL A 16 -14.37 -0.75 1.72
CA VAL A 16 -15.54 -0.02 1.23
C VAL A 16 -15.16 1.45 0.95
N PRO A 17 -15.09 1.90 -0.32
CA PRO A 17 -14.60 3.24 -0.64
C PRO A 17 -15.41 4.36 0.05
N GLY A 18 -14.72 5.21 0.82
CA GLY A 18 -15.30 6.33 1.58
C GLY A 18 -15.91 5.93 2.93
N ARG A 19 -15.94 4.62 3.27
CA ARG A 19 -16.57 4.11 4.50
C ARG A 19 -15.52 3.53 5.44
N VAL A 20 -14.84 4.44 6.14
CA VAL A 20 -13.81 4.12 7.13
C VAL A 20 -14.35 3.21 8.23
N ASP A 21 -15.54 3.51 8.73
CA ASP A 21 -16.22 2.73 9.77
C ASP A 21 -16.40 1.25 9.40
N LEU A 22 -16.95 1.00 8.20
CA LEU A 22 -17.19 -0.36 7.72
C LEU A 22 -15.89 -1.11 7.42
N THR A 23 -14.92 -0.40 6.84
CA THR A 23 -13.63 -0.99 6.47
C THR A 23 -12.82 -1.35 7.72
N LEU A 24 -12.76 -0.45 8.71
CA LEU A 24 -12.09 -0.70 9.99
C LEU A 24 -12.75 -1.82 10.78
N GLY A 25 -14.09 -1.90 10.79
CA GLY A 25 -14.79 -3.01 11.45
C GLY A 25 -14.51 -4.38 10.82
N ARG A 26 -14.23 -4.45 9.50
CA ARG A 26 -13.76 -5.67 8.84
C ARG A 26 -12.30 -5.96 9.21
N LEU A 27 -11.45 -4.94 9.11
CA LEU A 27 -10.02 -5.04 9.38
C LEU A 27 -9.72 -5.49 10.81
N GLU A 28 -10.39 -4.92 11.81
CA GLU A 28 -10.23 -5.30 13.22
C GLU A 28 -10.47 -6.80 13.42
N LYS A 29 -11.54 -7.35 12.85
CA LYS A 29 -11.84 -8.79 12.96
C LYS A 29 -10.71 -9.64 12.38
N MET A 30 -10.14 -9.22 11.26
CA MET A 30 -9.04 -9.95 10.61
C MET A 30 -7.74 -9.86 11.41
N ILE A 31 -7.43 -8.70 12.00
CA ILE A 31 -6.26 -8.55 12.90
C ILE A 31 -6.43 -9.42 14.15
N VAL A 32 -7.62 -9.41 14.77
CA VAL A 32 -7.94 -10.25 15.93
C VAL A 32 -7.85 -11.74 15.58
N GLU A 33 -8.35 -12.14 14.42
CA GLU A 33 -8.23 -13.52 13.94
C GLU A 33 -6.77 -13.91 13.75
N ALA A 34 -5.98 -13.08 13.07
CA ALA A 34 -4.56 -13.34 12.85
C ALA A 34 -3.79 -13.49 14.15
N ALA A 35 -4.00 -12.58 15.10
CA ALA A 35 -3.43 -12.63 16.43
C ALA A 35 -3.86 -13.90 17.20
N GLY A 36 -5.14 -14.28 17.11
CA GLY A 36 -5.70 -15.49 17.72
C GLY A 36 -5.11 -16.78 17.16
N ARG A 37 -4.62 -16.76 15.90
CA ARG A 37 -3.85 -17.86 15.30
C ARG A 37 -2.35 -17.81 15.58
N GLY A 38 -1.91 -16.92 16.46
CA GLY A 38 -0.53 -16.86 16.93
C GLY A 38 0.37 -15.91 16.15
N ALA A 39 -0.16 -15.12 15.20
CA ALA A 39 0.67 -14.16 14.48
C ALA A 39 1.26 -13.12 15.43
N ARG A 40 2.49 -12.69 15.16
CA ARG A 40 3.22 -11.66 15.93
C ARG A 40 3.63 -10.48 15.06
N LEU A 41 3.66 -10.65 13.75
CA LEU A 41 3.80 -9.58 12.77
C LEU A 41 2.63 -9.65 11.79
N ILE A 42 1.86 -8.58 11.67
CA ILE A 42 0.64 -8.52 10.86
C ILE A 42 0.75 -7.37 9.86
N ALA A 43 0.82 -7.69 8.57
CA ALA A 43 0.72 -6.71 7.49
C ALA A 43 -0.75 -6.51 7.09
N VAL A 44 -1.17 -5.26 6.95
CA VAL A 44 -2.47 -4.88 6.40
C VAL A 44 -2.30 -3.93 5.20
N PRO A 45 -3.27 -3.87 4.28
CA PRO A 45 -3.04 -3.24 2.97
C PRO A 45 -2.71 -1.74 3.01
N GLU A 46 -2.21 -1.23 1.89
CA GLU A 46 -2.17 0.22 1.64
C GLU A 46 -3.60 0.76 1.60
N PHE A 47 -3.84 1.95 2.14
CA PHE A 47 -5.19 2.50 2.31
C PHE A 47 -6.15 1.52 3.03
N CYS A 48 -5.69 0.91 4.13
CA CYS A 48 -6.43 -0.06 4.93
C CYS A 48 -7.72 0.50 5.56
N THR A 49 -7.90 1.83 5.57
CA THR A 49 -9.11 2.49 6.05
C THR A 49 -10.16 2.69 4.96
N SER A 50 -9.75 2.74 3.69
CA SER A 50 -10.65 2.90 2.55
C SER A 50 -9.88 2.73 1.24
N PRO A 51 -10.34 1.89 0.30
CA PRO A 51 -9.88 1.98 -1.08
C PRO A 51 -10.05 3.40 -1.66
N VAL A 52 -9.20 3.76 -2.61
CA VAL A 52 -9.11 5.12 -3.17
C VAL A 52 -9.42 5.22 -4.67
N PRO A 53 -10.59 4.73 -5.16
CA PRO A 53 -11.01 5.06 -6.52
C PRO A 53 -11.25 6.57 -6.65
N MET A 54 -10.97 7.14 -7.81
CA MET A 54 -11.15 8.57 -8.07
C MET A 54 -12.64 8.95 -8.08
N ARG A 55 -13.18 9.28 -6.91
CA ARG A 55 -14.57 9.68 -6.65
C ARG A 55 -14.66 10.62 -5.46
N GLY A 56 -15.58 11.59 -5.51
CA GLY A 56 -15.72 12.62 -4.49
C GLY A 56 -15.82 12.10 -3.05
N ARG A 57 -16.65 11.08 -2.81
CA ARG A 57 -16.87 10.48 -1.46
C ARG A 57 -15.61 9.89 -0.80
N VAL A 58 -14.55 9.65 -1.57
CA VAL A 58 -13.31 9.06 -1.05
C VAL A 58 -12.51 10.10 -0.26
N HIS A 59 -12.69 11.39 -0.53
CA HIS A 59 -12.09 12.45 0.31
C HIS A 59 -12.59 12.38 1.75
N ASP A 60 -13.81 11.88 2.00
CA ASP A 60 -14.33 11.69 3.35
C ASP A 60 -13.53 10.65 4.15
N ALA A 61 -12.72 9.82 3.50
CA ALA A 61 -11.85 8.84 4.15
C ALA A 61 -10.51 9.40 4.64
N VAL A 62 -10.19 10.67 4.34
CA VAL A 62 -9.00 11.32 4.90
C VAL A 62 -9.19 11.50 6.40
N LEU A 63 -8.19 11.04 7.17
CA LEU A 63 -8.18 11.07 8.62
C LEU A 63 -7.24 12.16 9.14
N PRO A 64 -7.48 12.72 10.32
CA PRO A 64 -6.49 13.55 11.00
C PRO A 64 -5.26 12.74 11.46
N ARG A 65 -4.20 13.44 11.90
CA ARG A 65 -2.96 12.84 12.42
C ARG A 65 -3.25 11.84 13.53
N GLU A 66 -3.94 12.26 14.58
CA GLU A 66 -4.49 11.38 15.61
C GLU A 66 -5.83 10.83 15.14
N ASN A 67 -5.94 9.53 14.94
CA ASN A 67 -7.15 8.96 14.38
C ASN A 67 -7.47 7.55 14.90
N VAL A 68 -8.74 7.18 14.72
CA VAL A 68 -9.34 5.92 15.15
C VAL A 68 -8.65 4.66 14.62
N ALA A 69 -7.97 4.73 13.46
CA ALA A 69 -7.27 3.58 12.90
C ALA A 69 -5.97 3.32 13.65
N VAL A 70 -5.18 4.37 13.94
CA VAL A 70 -3.95 4.26 14.74
C VAL A 70 -4.26 3.86 16.18
N GLU A 71 -5.34 4.40 16.76
CA GLU A 71 -5.81 4.00 18.09
C GLU A 71 -6.22 2.52 18.13
N MET A 72 -6.92 2.03 17.11
CA MET A 72 -7.25 0.61 16.98
C MET A 72 -5.97 -0.24 16.87
N PHE A 73 -5.00 0.16 16.06
CA PHE A 73 -3.72 -0.54 15.94
C PHE A 73 -2.99 -0.59 17.27
N ARG A 74 -2.87 0.53 18.01
CA ARG A 74 -2.26 0.56 19.35
C ARG A 74 -2.96 -0.37 20.33
N ARG A 75 -4.29 -0.31 20.38
CA ARG A 75 -5.08 -1.18 21.27
C ARG A 75 -4.88 -2.66 20.95
N LEU A 76 -4.93 -3.03 19.67
CA LEU A 76 -4.77 -4.43 19.25
C LEU A 76 -3.33 -4.93 19.42
N ALA A 77 -2.35 -4.10 19.07
CA ALA A 77 -0.92 -4.37 19.25
C ALA A 77 -0.60 -4.70 20.71
N ALA A 78 -1.02 -3.83 21.65
CA ALA A 78 -0.81 -4.02 23.07
C ALA A 78 -1.56 -5.23 23.61
N ARG A 79 -2.86 -5.36 23.27
CA ARG A 79 -3.72 -6.45 23.77
C ARG A 79 -3.24 -7.83 23.34
N HIS A 80 -2.75 -7.95 22.11
CA HIS A 80 -2.40 -9.23 21.50
C HIS A 80 -0.89 -9.46 21.39
N SER A 81 -0.06 -8.51 21.85
CA SER A 81 1.39 -8.55 21.73
C SER A 81 1.85 -8.76 20.28
N VAL A 82 1.30 -7.96 19.36
CA VAL A 82 1.61 -8.03 17.92
C VAL A 82 2.16 -6.71 17.41
N THR A 83 3.04 -6.79 16.41
CA THR A 83 3.37 -5.65 15.55
C THR A 83 2.40 -5.63 14.37
N VAL A 84 1.75 -4.50 14.09
CA VAL A 84 0.81 -4.36 12.98
C VAL A 84 1.14 -3.14 12.12
N GLY A 85 1.11 -3.30 10.80
CA GLY A 85 1.49 -2.26 9.86
C GLY A 85 0.53 -2.09 8.69
N GLY A 86 0.17 -0.85 8.34
CA GLY A 86 -0.62 -0.51 7.16
C GLY A 86 -0.72 1.00 6.93
N SER A 87 -1.21 1.42 5.75
CA SER A 87 -1.30 2.85 5.42
C SER A 87 -2.72 3.37 5.29
N MET A 88 -2.88 4.69 5.41
CA MET A 88 -4.13 5.41 5.25
C MET A 88 -3.88 6.84 4.76
N LEU A 89 -4.94 7.50 4.27
CA LEU A 89 -4.86 8.93 3.96
C LEU A 89 -4.90 9.74 5.25
N VAL A 90 -3.87 10.53 5.50
CA VAL A 90 -3.73 11.38 6.69
C VAL A 90 -3.55 12.83 6.26
N ALA A 91 -4.41 13.71 6.77
CA ALA A 91 -4.20 15.15 6.73
C ALA A 91 -3.21 15.53 7.82
N ASP A 92 -2.19 16.28 7.43
CA ASP A 92 -1.15 16.77 8.31
C ASP A 92 -0.69 18.14 7.83
N ASP A 93 -0.80 19.12 8.73
CA ASP A 93 -0.75 20.54 8.40
C ASP A 93 -1.68 20.88 7.21
N ASP A 94 -1.13 21.45 6.13
CA ASP A 94 -1.87 21.91 4.95
C ASP A 94 -1.88 20.90 3.80
N GLU A 95 -1.43 19.67 4.03
CA GLU A 95 -1.34 18.64 2.99
C GLU A 95 -1.94 17.29 3.46
N VAL A 96 -2.17 16.40 2.49
CA VAL A 96 -2.62 15.02 2.73
C VAL A 96 -1.53 14.09 2.25
N PHE A 97 -1.27 13.02 3.02
CA PHE A 97 -0.27 12.01 2.75
C PHE A 97 -0.88 10.61 2.74
N ASN A 98 -0.26 9.69 2.00
CA ASN A 98 -0.47 8.27 2.21
C ASN A 98 0.53 7.81 3.27
N ARG A 99 0.09 7.80 4.52
CA ARG A 99 0.95 7.55 5.69
C ARG A 99 0.81 6.12 6.16
N TYR A 100 1.90 5.38 6.04
CA TYR A 100 2.06 4.08 6.67
C TYR A 100 2.30 4.25 8.16
N HIS A 101 1.67 3.41 8.97
CA HIS A 101 1.92 3.33 10.40
C HIS A 101 2.31 1.89 10.75
N LEU A 102 3.43 1.71 11.42
CA LEU A 102 3.83 0.45 12.04
C LEU A 102 3.73 0.62 13.56
N VAL A 103 2.87 -0.18 14.21
CA VAL A 103 2.62 -0.08 15.64
C VAL A 103 3.15 -1.32 16.35
N GLU A 104 4.02 -1.09 17.32
CA GLU A 104 4.65 -2.13 18.13
C GLU A 104 3.78 -2.52 19.34
N PRO A 105 4.00 -3.72 19.93
CA PRO A 105 3.30 -4.18 21.13
C PRO A 105 3.36 -3.23 22.33
N ASP A 106 4.42 -2.44 22.45
CA ASP A 106 4.60 -1.45 23.53
C ASP A 106 3.93 -0.10 23.25
N GLY A 107 3.27 0.03 22.10
CA GLY A 107 2.55 1.23 21.69
C GLY A 107 3.38 2.25 20.90
N ARG A 108 4.68 2.00 20.67
CA ARG A 108 5.48 2.82 19.74
C ARG A 108 4.88 2.78 18.34
N VAL A 109 4.90 3.93 17.68
CA VAL A 109 4.35 4.11 16.33
C VAL A 109 5.44 4.70 15.45
N HIS A 110 5.75 3.99 14.38
CA HIS A 110 6.64 4.45 13.31
C HIS A 110 5.80 4.86 12.12
N ILE A 111 6.23 5.91 11.40
CA ILE A 111 5.49 6.45 10.26
C ILE A 111 6.37 6.54 9.02
N HIS A 112 5.78 6.30 7.86
CA HIS A 112 6.40 6.53 6.56
C HIS A 112 5.37 7.09 5.58
N ASP A 113 5.65 8.24 4.99
CA ASP A 113 4.82 8.82 3.93
C ASP A 113 5.31 8.35 2.56
N LYS A 114 4.41 7.72 1.79
CA LYS A 114 4.75 7.17 0.47
C LYS A 114 5.33 8.24 -0.45
N ASP A 115 6.47 7.91 -1.07
CA ASP A 115 7.33 8.84 -1.80
C ASP A 115 6.65 9.61 -2.96
N LEU A 116 5.96 8.92 -3.86
CA LEU A 116 5.24 9.49 -5.00
C LEU A 116 3.89 8.79 -5.15
N PRO A 117 2.79 9.55 -5.30
CA PRO A 117 1.49 8.97 -5.61
C PRO A 117 1.48 8.31 -6.99
N THR A 118 0.78 7.19 -7.11
CA THR A 118 0.64 6.44 -8.36
C THR A 118 -0.65 6.79 -9.08
N MET A 119 -0.56 7.35 -10.28
CA MET A 119 -1.69 7.64 -11.14
C MET A 119 -2.77 8.48 -10.45
N TRP A 120 -4.04 8.04 -10.44
CA TRP A 120 -5.14 8.80 -9.85
C TRP A 120 -5.03 8.95 -8.34
N GLU A 121 -4.13 8.23 -7.66
CA GLU A 121 -3.80 8.50 -6.26
C GLU A 121 -3.37 9.96 -6.07
N ASN A 122 -2.74 10.57 -7.10
CA ASN A 122 -2.39 11.99 -7.12
C ASN A 122 -3.61 12.92 -6.93
N CYS A 123 -4.85 12.42 -6.99
CA CYS A 123 -6.05 13.21 -6.69
C CYS A 123 -6.27 13.40 -5.18
N PHE A 124 -5.64 12.59 -4.33
CA PHE A 124 -5.97 12.47 -2.91
C PHE A 124 -4.88 12.95 -1.96
N TYR A 125 -3.61 12.85 -2.36
CA TYR A 125 -2.48 13.18 -1.50
C TYR A 125 -1.27 13.66 -2.30
N THR A 126 -0.36 14.34 -1.62
CA THR A 126 0.98 14.65 -2.11
C THR A 126 1.97 13.60 -1.62
N GLY A 127 3.07 13.39 -2.37
CA GLY A 127 4.10 12.45 -1.94
C GLY A 127 4.79 12.92 -0.65
N GLY A 128 5.15 11.97 0.21
CA GLY A 128 6.15 12.18 1.25
C GLY A 128 7.45 12.56 0.56
N GLY A 129 8.01 13.72 0.89
CA GLY A 129 9.18 14.19 0.17
C GLY A 129 10.29 13.16 0.26
N PHE A 130 10.84 12.71 -0.88
CA PHE A 130 12.28 12.51 -0.92
C PHE A 130 12.83 13.87 -0.46
N TYR A 131 13.46 13.95 0.73
CA TYR A 131 14.07 15.16 1.30
C TYR A 131 13.20 16.12 2.14
N THR A 132 12.07 15.72 2.73
CA THR A 132 11.66 16.37 4.00
C THR A 132 12.66 15.95 5.06
N ASP A 133 13.60 16.85 5.39
CA ASP A 133 14.76 16.78 6.31
C ASP A 133 15.62 15.49 6.38
N GLY A 134 15.30 14.46 5.62
CA GLY A 134 15.95 13.15 5.67
C GLY A 134 15.47 12.25 6.83
N SER A 135 14.44 12.63 7.59
CA SER A 135 13.98 11.84 8.75
C SER A 135 13.11 10.63 8.40
N ASP A 136 12.52 10.58 7.21
CA ASP A 136 11.67 9.47 6.76
C ASP A 136 12.29 8.73 5.57
N ASP A 137 12.93 7.60 5.85
CA ASP A 137 13.48 6.68 4.85
C ASP A 137 12.78 5.30 4.85
N GLY A 138 11.69 5.16 5.61
CA GLY A 138 10.93 3.93 5.74
C GLY A 138 11.69 2.74 6.34
N ALA A 139 12.84 2.94 6.99
CA ALA A 139 13.55 1.91 7.75
C ALA A 139 13.50 2.20 9.25
N PHE A 140 12.88 1.31 10.02
CA PHE A 140 12.61 1.51 11.43
C PHE A 140 13.40 0.56 12.32
N ASP A 141 13.90 1.04 13.45
CA ASP A 141 14.45 0.21 14.51
C ASP A 141 13.34 -0.24 15.46
N THR A 142 13.07 -1.56 15.48
CA THR A 142 11.94 -2.13 16.23
C THR A 142 12.38 -3.31 17.11
N GLY A 143 11.47 -3.82 17.93
CA GLY A 143 11.67 -5.07 18.69
C GLY A 143 11.85 -6.33 17.82
N LEU A 144 11.58 -6.25 16.52
CA LEU A 144 11.83 -7.32 15.53
C LEU A 144 13.18 -7.15 14.80
N GLY A 145 13.99 -6.17 15.22
CA GLY A 145 15.12 -5.65 14.45
C GLY A 145 14.68 -4.58 13.46
N GLY A 146 15.46 -4.38 12.39
CA GLY A 146 15.14 -3.40 11.35
C GLY A 146 13.89 -3.82 10.57
N VAL A 147 12.88 -2.95 10.49
CA VAL A 147 11.68 -3.17 9.67
C VAL A 147 11.61 -2.12 8.57
N GLY A 148 11.54 -2.59 7.31
CA GLY A 148 11.35 -1.74 6.15
C GLY A 148 9.89 -1.61 5.75
N VAL A 149 9.51 -0.45 5.23
CA VAL A 149 8.19 -0.22 4.66
C VAL A 149 8.32 0.18 3.18
N ALA A 150 7.44 -0.40 2.36
CA ALA A 150 7.22 0.00 0.99
C ALA A 150 5.72 -0.12 0.63
N SER A 151 5.15 0.95 0.10
CA SER A 151 3.75 1.02 -0.30
C SER A 151 3.59 0.92 -1.82
N CYS A 152 2.96 -0.15 -2.28
CA CYS A 152 2.49 -0.34 -3.66
C CYS A 152 3.62 -0.20 -4.70
N TRP A 153 3.66 0.86 -5.49
CA TRP A 153 4.67 1.02 -6.53
C TRP A 153 6.08 1.32 -5.98
N GLU A 154 6.23 1.55 -4.68
CA GLU A 154 7.55 1.54 -4.07
C GLU A 154 8.25 0.18 -4.20
N LEU A 155 7.51 -0.93 -4.27
CA LEU A 155 8.08 -2.27 -4.47
C LEU A 155 8.78 -2.42 -5.84
N ILE A 156 8.43 -1.59 -6.81
CA ILE A 156 9.01 -1.65 -8.17
C ILE A 156 10.01 -0.53 -8.42
N ARG A 157 10.50 0.16 -7.38
CA ARG A 157 11.52 1.22 -7.50
C ARG A 157 12.83 0.82 -6.89
N THR A 158 13.91 1.13 -7.62
CA THR A 158 15.27 0.84 -7.13
C THR A 158 15.64 1.74 -5.94
N GLY A 159 15.12 2.97 -5.87
CA GLY A 159 15.33 3.87 -4.73
C GLY A 159 14.86 3.28 -3.40
N THR A 160 13.72 2.58 -3.41
CA THR A 160 13.20 1.85 -2.25
C THR A 160 14.13 0.75 -1.80
N VAL A 161 14.67 -0.04 -2.74
CA VAL A 161 15.65 -1.07 -2.38
C VAL A 161 16.91 -0.43 -1.79
N ARG A 162 17.43 0.65 -2.40
CA ARG A 162 18.66 1.33 -1.94
C ARG A 162 18.56 1.81 -0.50
N ARG A 163 17.43 2.39 -0.09
CA ARG A 163 17.29 2.96 1.27
C ARG A 163 17.12 1.90 2.35
N LEU A 164 16.57 0.73 2.01
CA LEU A 164 16.26 -0.35 2.97
C LEU A 164 17.31 -1.46 3.03
N ARG A 165 18.00 -1.74 1.91
CA ARG A 165 18.94 -2.86 1.77
C ARG A 165 20.03 -2.81 2.83
N GLY A 166 20.24 -3.95 3.50
CA GLY A 166 21.26 -4.09 4.56
C GLY A 166 20.88 -3.46 5.91
N ARG A 167 19.72 -2.79 6.01
CA ARG A 167 19.23 -2.16 7.24
C ARG A 167 18.03 -2.85 7.87
N VAL A 168 17.33 -3.67 7.10
CA VAL A 168 16.06 -4.28 7.51
C VAL A 168 16.16 -5.80 7.52
N ALA A 169 15.61 -6.41 8.56
CA ALA A 169 15.46 -7.84 8.73
C ALA A 169 14.18 -8.38 8.08
N VAL A 170 13.21 -7.50 7.79
CA VAL A 170 11.95 -7.79 7.09
C VAL A 170 11.38 -6.51 6.50
N ALA A 171 10.69 -6.62 5.36
CA ALA A 171 9.86 -5.54 4.82
C ALA A 171 8.37 -5.86 4.99
N VAL A 172 7.61 -4.89 5.48
CA VAL A 172 6.16 -4.96 5.61
C VAL A 172 5.56 -4.00 4.59
N THR A 173 4.75 -4.54 3.68
CA THR A 173 4.28 -3.81 2.51
C THR A 173 2.77 -3.90 2.35
N GLY A 174 2.20 -2.92 1.68
CA GLY A 174 0.77 -2.84 1.37
C GLY A 174 0.57 -2.44 -0.08
N THR A 175 -0.51 -2.89 -0.73
CA THR A 175 -0.80 -2.50 -2.11
C THR A 175 -2.28 -2.24 -2.36
N HIS A 176 -2.53 -1.20 -3.16
CA HIS A 176 -3.80 -0.87 -3.76
C HIS A 176 -3.62 -0.81 -5.29
N TRP A 177 -3.35 -1.96 -5.92
CA TRP A 177 -3.04 -2.07 -7.36
C TRP A 177 -4.24 -2.56 -8.17
N TRP A 178 -4.60 -1.84 -9.23
CA TRP A 178 -5.74 -2.16 -10.10
C TRP A 178 -5.32 -2.44 -11.55
N THR A 179 -6.26 -2.92 -12.36
CA THR A 179 -6.05 -3.18 -13.81
C THR A 179 -6.72 -2.16 -14.73
N VAL A 180 -6.52 -2.31 -16.03
CA VAL A 180 -7.13 -1.52 -17.09
C VAL A 180 -8.68 -1.60 -17.05
N PRO A 181 -9.43 -0.64 -17.64
CA PRO A 181 -10.88 -0.62 -17.49
C PRO A 181 -11.54 -1.72 -18.32
N ASP A 182 -12.63 -2.28 -17.81
CA ASP A 182 -13.41 -3.32 -18.50
C ASP A 182 -14.64 -2.78 -19.24
N ASN A 183 -15.02 -1.52 -19.00
CA ASN A 183 -16.27 -0.90 -19.43
C ASN A 183 -16.13 0.05 -20.64
N TRP A 184 -14.98 0.11 -21.29
CA TRP A 184 -14.73 0.97 -22.47
C TRP A 184 -15.01 0.29 -23.81
N GLY A 185 -15.77 -0.81 -23.80
CA GLY A 185 -16.16 -1.57 -24.99
C GLY A 185 -15.17 -2.66 -25.42
N GLY A 186 -15.63 -3.58 -26.28
CA GLY A 186 -14.89 -4.80 -26.64
C GLY A 186 -13.60 -4.55 -27.42
N LEU A 187 -13.56 -3.54 -28.28
CA LEU A 187 -12.36 -3.16 -29.04
C LEU A 187 -11.25 -2.68 -28.09
N THR A 188 -11.57 -1.80 -27.16
CA THR A 188 -10.64 -1.28 -26.15
C THR A 188 -10.15 -2.39 -25.23
N ARG A 189 -11.04 -3.28 -24.78
CA ARG A 189 -10.67 -4.46 -23.97
C ARG A 189 -9.66 -5.35 -24.71
N ARG A 190 -9.86 -5.58 -26.01
CA ARG A 190 -8.93 -6.37 -26.83
C ARG A 190 -7.59 -5.66 -26.99
N ALA A 191 -7.59 -4.35 -27.25
CA ALA A 191 -6.39 -3.54 -27.42
C ALA A 191 -5.54 -3.46 -26.12
N LEU A 192 -6.19 -3.35 -24.96
CA LEU A 192 -5.53 -3.28 -23.66
C LEU A 192 -5.26 -4.66 -23.03
N GLY A 193 -5.67 -5.76 -23.67
CA GLY A 193 -5.60 -7.10 -23.08
C GLY A 193 -4.18 -7.57 -22.75
N SER A 194 -3.19 -7.26 -23.60
CA SER A 194 -1.78 -7.57 -23.31
C SER A 194 -1.25 -6.74 -22.15
N LEU A 195 -1.61 -5.46 -22.08
CA LEU A 195 -1.26 -4.56 -20.99
C LEU A 195 -1.89 -5.04 -19.67
N ALA A 196 -3.15 -5.48 -19.70
CA ALA A 196 -3.86 -6.02 -18.54
C ALA A 196 -3.15 -7.25 -17.95
N ARG A 197 -2.72 -8.19 -18.81
CA ARG A 197 -1.95 -9.37 -18.40
C ARG A 197 -0.61 -8.99 -17.81
N TYR A 198 0.16 -8.17 -18.54
CA TYR A 198 1.46 -7.68 -18.04
C TYR A 198 1.34 -6.97 -16.69
N ASN A 199 0.33 -6.11 -16.50
CA ASN A 199 0.12 -5.40 -15.24
C ASN A 199 -0.25 -6.35 -14.09
N ARG A 200 -1.04 -7.39 -14.36
CA ARG A 200 -1.34 -8.44 -13.37
C ARG A 200 -0.07 -9.20 -12.99
N ASP A 201 0.68 -9.68 -13.99
CA ASP A 201 1.94 -10.39 -13.77
C ASP A 201 2.93 -9.52 -12.98
N LEU A 202 3.04 -8.23 -13.33
CA LEU A 202 3.88 -7.28 -12.62
C LEU A 202 3.46 -7.14 -11.15
N SER A 203 2.17 -6.97 -10.88
CA SER A 203 1.66 -6.83 -9.52
C SER A 203 1.82 -8.11 -8.69
N GLU A 204 1.67 -9.29 -9.30
CA GLU A 204 1.83 -10.58 -8.63
C GLU A 204 3.30 -10.86 -8.29
N ASN A 205 4.24 -10.46 -9.16
CA ASN A 205 5.67 -10.74 -8.97
C ASN A 205 6.42 -9.64 -8.21
N ALA A 206 5.85 -8.43 -8.05
CA ALA A 206 6.54 -7.31 -7.41
C ALA A 206 7.11 -7.61 -6.01
N PRO A 207 6.40 -8.30 -5.09
CA PRO A 207 6.95 -8.64 -3.77
C PRO A 207 8.15 -9.59 -3.84
N ALA A 208 8.10 -10.60 -4.71
CA ALA A 208 9.21 -11.53 -4.87
C ALA A 208 10.43 -10.87 -5.51
N GLU A 209 10.23 -10.09 -6.56
CA GLU A 209 11.33 -9.34 -7.21
C GLU A 209 11.94 -8.28 -6.29
N PHE A 210 11.14 -7.70 -5.39
CA PHE A 210 11.59 -6.79 -4.35
C PHE A 210 12.43 -7.53 -3.30
N ALA A 211 11.93 -8.65 -2.76
CA ALA A 211 12.64 -9.48 -1.78
C ALA A 211 14.02 -9.92 -2.29
N ARG A 212 14.09 -10.40 -3.56
CA ARG A 212 15.31 -10.84 -4.21
C ARG A 212 16.40 -9.77 -4.32
N ARG A 213 16.02 -8.50 -4.44
CA ARG A 213 16.95 -7.35 -4.54
C ARG A 213 17.25 -6.72 -3.20
N LEU A 214 16.29 -6.80 -2.27
CA LEU A 214 16.42 -6.33 -0.91
C LEU A 214 17.32 -7.24 -0.07
N GLY A 215 17.20 -8.56 -0.27
CA GLY A 215 17.84 -9.57 0.59
C GLY A 215 17.15 -9.67 1.94
N ALA A 216 15.84 -9.50 2.00
CA ALA A 216 15.06 -9.66 3.24
C ALA A 216 13.66 -10.18 2.90
N PRO A 217 13.00 -10.92 3.81
CA PRO A 217 11.61 -11.36 3.62
C PRO A 217 10.65 -10.18 3.47
N VAL A 218 9.54 -10.41 2.74
CA VAL A 218 8.52 -9.41 2.43
C VAL A 218 7.14 -9.94 2.81
N LEU A 219 6.39 -9.17 3.60
CA LEU A 219 4.98 -9.42 3.90
C LEU A 219 4.14 -8.42 3.10
N GLN A 220 3.48 -8.90 2.04
CA GLN A 220 2.63 -8.10 1.17
C GLN A 220 1.15 -8.30 1.51
N ALA A 221 0.50 -7.23 1.99
CA ALA A 221 -0.95 -7.17 2.14
C ALA A 221 -1.60 -6.45 0.96
N SER A 222 -2.78 -6.91 0.53
CA SER A 222 -3.44 -6.43 -0.69
C SER A 222 -4.94 -6.20 -0.50
N HIS A 223 -5.53 -5.31 -1.31
CA HIS A 223 -6.98 -5.27 -1.47
C HIS A 223 -7.46 -6.33 -2.47
N CYS A 224 -8.73 -6.72 -2.38
CA CYS A 224 -9.42 -7.54 -3.38
C CYS A 224 -10.79 -6.95 -3.75
N GLY A 225 -11.40 -7.49 -4.81
CA GLY A 225 -12.72 -7.07 -5.28
C GLY A 225 -12.68 -6.03 -6.40
N THR A 226 -13.85 -5.48 -6.71
CA THR A 226 -14.04 -4.56 -7.84
C THR A 226 -14.08 -3.10 -7.39
N LEU A 227 -13.62 -2.21 -8.27
CA LEU A 227 -13.65 -0.77 -8.09
C LEU A 227 -14.41 -0.11 -9.24
N ARG A 228 -15.23 0.87 -8.88
CA ARG A 228 -15.73 1.86 -9.84
C ARG A 228 -15.07 3.19 -9.52
N SER A 229 -14.32 3.70 -10.49
CA SER A 229 -13.52 4.91 -10.45
C SER A 229 -13.91 5.81 -11.63
N ASP A 230 -13.31 6.99 -11.70
CA ASP A 230 -13.39 7.88 -12.86
C ASP A 230 -11.98 8.15 -13.40
N PHE A 231 -11.83 8.14 -14.72
CA PHE A 231 -10.56 8.40 -15.38
C PHE A 231 -10.51 9.85 -15.87
N LEU A 232 -9.65 10.67 -15.26
CA LEU A 232 -9.51 12.08 -15.65
C LEU A 232 -8.87 12.20 -17.03
N LEU A 233 -9.50 12.97 -17.91
CA LEU A 233 -9.06 13.13 -19.30
C LEU A 233 -7.95 14.19 -19.45
N LEU A 234 -8.10 15.34 -18.79
CA LEU A 234 -7.23 16.50 -18.99
C LEU A 234 -6.88 17.19 -17.66
N PRO A 235 -5.62 17.66 -17.48
CA PRO A 235 -5.29 18.55 -16.37
C PRO A 235 -6.10 19.85 -16.47
N GLY A 236 -6.43 20.44 -15.33
CA GLY A 236 -7.18 21.69 -15.27
C GLY A 236 -8.68 21.55 -15.52
N SER A 237 -9.20 20.34 -15.74
CA SER A 237 -10.63 20.07 -15.91
C SER A 237 -11.09 18.89 -15.05
N ASP A 238 -12.40 18.77 -14.86
CA ASP A 238 -13.02 17.62 -14.20
C ASP A 238 -13.62 16.63 -15.21
N ALA A 239 -13.31 16.82 -16.50
CA ALA A 239 -13.78 15.92 -17.55
C ALA A 239 -13.18 14.54 -17.31
N SER A 240 -14.06 13.55 -17.14
CA SER A 240 -13.69 12.18 -16.85
C SER A 240 -14.59 11.21 -17.59
N VAL A 241 -14.14 9.96 -17.69
CA VAL A 241 -14.96 8.84 -18.16
C VAL A 241 -15.04 7.77 -17.08
N PRO A 242 -16.20 7.08 -16.94
CA PRO A 242 -16.34 6.01 -15.96
C PRO A 242 -15.29 4.92 -16.18
N TYR A 243 -14.67 4.45 -15.11
CA TYR A 243 -13.62 3.45 -15.11
C TYR A 243 -13.99 2.31 -14.15
N ALA A 244 -14.54 1.23 -14.69
CA ALA A 244 -14.78 0.02 -13.93
C ALA A 244 -13.57 -0.91 -14.05
N THR A 245 -13.08 -1.39 -12.90
CA THR A 245 -11.86 -2.19 -12.79
C THR A 245 -11.93 -3.09 -11.55
N GLU A 246 -10.87 -3.83 -11.30
CA GLU A 246 -10.68 -4.70 -10.16
C GLU A 246 -9.24 -4.62 -9.66
N PHE A 247 -9.04 -5.03 -8.41
CA PHE A 247 -7.72 -5.23 -7.85
C PHE A 247 -7.01 -6.41 -8.52
N VAL A 248 -5.70 -6.32 -8.63
CA VAL A 248 -4.83 -7.38 -9.16
C VAL A 248 -3.67 -7.65 -8.21
N GLY A 249 -2.95 -8.74 -8.44
CA GLY A 249 -1.90 -9.19 -7.53
C GLY A 249 -2.40 -10.24 -6.56
N ALA A 250 -1.63 -10.39 -5.48
CA ALA A 250 -1.91 -11.32 -4.41
C ALA A 250 -1.46 -10.72 -3.07
N THR A 251 -2.13 -11.10 -2.00
CA THR A 251 -1.56 -11.03 -0.64
C THR A 251 -0.58 -12.18 -0.50
N GLN A 252 0.66 -11.93 -0.10
CA GLN A 252 1.69 -12.96 -0.07
C GLN A 252 2.76 -12.71 0.99
N ILE A 253 3.34 -13.78 1.50
CA ILE A 253 4.52 -13.75 2.37
C ILE A 253 5.65 -14.43 1.59
N VAL A 254 6.77 -13.73 1.45
CA VAL A 254 7.90 -14.14 0.62
C VAL A 254 9.17 -14.14 1.46
N ASP A 255 10.02 -15.15 1.30
CA ASP A 255 11.33 -15.16 1.94
C ASP A 255 12.35 -14.25 1.23
N ALA A 256 13.54 -14.09 1.81
CA ALA A 256 14.60 -13.25 1.25
C ALA A 256 15.12 -13.70 -0.13
N SER A 257 14.90 -14.95 -0.50
CA SER A 257 15.28 -15.50 -1.81
C SER A 257 14.26 -15.22 -2.91
N GLY A 258 13.07 -14.71 -2.55
CA GLY A 258 11.94 -14.53 -3.45
C GLY A 258 11.00 -15.74 -3.52
N THR A 259 11.20 -16.77 -2.67
CA THR A 259 10.28 -17.91 -2.58
C THR A 259 9.02 -17.50 -1.83
N VAL A 260 7.86 -17.73 -2.45
CA VAL A 260 6.56 -17.46 -1.84
C VAL A 260 6.24 -18.56 -0.82
N LEU A 261 6.15 -18.18 0.46
CA LEU A 261 5.82 -19.08 1.57
C LEU A 261 4.31 -19.27 1.74
N GLY A 262 3.54 -18.27 1.35
CA GLY A 262 2.08 -18.31 1.38
C GLY A 262 1.51 -17.23 0.48
N THR A 263 0.35 -17.50 -0.13
CA THR A 263 -0.29 -16.57 -1.05
C THR A 263 -1.81 -16.70 -1.02
N ARG A 264 -2.48 -15.61 -1.37
CA ARG A 264 -3.91 -15.55 -1.67
C ARG A 264 -4.09 -14.58 -2.83
N ARG A 265 -4.60 -15.08 -3.95
CA ARG A 265 -4.85 -14.26 -5.14
C ARG A 265 -6.08 -13.38 -4.91
N THR A 266 -6.10 -12.24 -5.58
CA THR A 266 -7.20 -11.25 -5.46
C THR A 266 -8.57 -11.81 -5.84
N ASP A 267 -8.65 -12.81 -6.72
CA ASP A 267 -9.88 -13.49 -7.12
C ASP A 267 -10.42 -14.48 -6.06
N GLU A 268 -9.64 -14.82 -5.04
CA GLU A 268 -10.08 -15.64 -3.90
C GLU A 268 -10.85 -14.81 -2.85
N GLY A 269 -10.95 -13.50 -3.02
CA GLY A 269 -11.68 -12.61 -2.09
C GLY A 269 -10.98 -12.41 -0.74
N PRO A 270 -11.65 -11.82 0.26
CA PRO A 270 -11.01 -11.44 1.52
C PRO A 270 -10.51 -12.66 2.31
N GLY A 271 -9.38 -12.53 3.00
CA GLY A 271 -8.78 -13.61 3.78
C GLY A 271 -7.42 -13.25 4.36
N ILE A 272 -6.77 -14.20 5.04
CA ILE A 272 -5.48 -14.00 5.71
C ILE A 272 -4.51 -15.09 5.26
N VAL A 273 -3.29 -14.68 4.91
CA VAL A 273 -2.17 -15.57 4.60
C VAL A 273 -1.28 -15.65 5.83
N TYR A 274 -0.81 -16.86 6.17
CA TYR A 274 0.06 -17.12 7.31
C TYR A 274 1.34 -17.83 6.86
N ALA A 275 2.47 -17.52 7.48
CA ALA A 275 3.72 -18.25 7.30
C ALA A 275 4.67 -17.98 8.48
N ASP A 276 5.57 -18.93 8.75
CA ASP A 276 6.72 -18.70 9.62
C ASP A 276 7.85 -18.05 8.81
N VAL A 277 8.31 -16.88 9.27
CA VAL A 277 9.26 -16.04 8.54
C VAL A 277 10.56 -15.95 9.32
N PRO A 278 11.69 -16.46 8.80
CA PRO A 278 13.00 -16.19 9.37
C PRO A 278 13.38 -14.73 9.12
N LEU A 279 13.51 -13.97 10.20
CA LEU A 279 13.95 -12.58 10.17
C LEU A 279 15.46 -12.50 9.96
N GLY A 280 15.88 -11.56 9.12
CA GLY A 280 17.29 -11.27 8.90
C GLY A 280 17.57 -10.85 7.46
N ALA A 281 18.56 -9.97 7.31
CA ALA A 281 19.10 -9.62 6.00
C ALA A 281 20.05 -10.72 5.52
N THR A 282 19.96 -11.04 4.23
CA THR A 282 20.88 -11.92 3.50
C THR A 282 21.49 -11.17 2.34
N ASP A 283 22.51 -11.76 1.71
CA ASP A 283 22.98 -11.26 0.42
C ASP A 283 21.84 -11.35 -0.61
N PRO A 284 21.57 -10.26 -1.36
CA PRO A 284 20.53 -10.28 -2.38
C PRO A 284 20.83 -11.25 -3.50
N VAL A 285 19.81 -12.02 -3.88
CA VAL A 285 19.86 -13.00 -4.97
C VAL A 285 19.97 -12.33 -6.33
N THR A 286 19.40 -11.13 -6.48
CA THR A 286 19.40 -10.38 -7.74
C THR A 286 20.11 -9.04 -7.55
N PRO A 287 21.05 -8.69 -8.45
CA PRO A 287 21.70 -7.37 -8.39
C PRO A 287 20.67 -6.27 -8.62
N LEU A 288 20.93 -5.11 -8.01
CA LEU A 288 20.09 -3.94 -8.21
C LEU A 288 20.58 -3.16 -9.43
N GLU A 289 19.69 -2.92 -10.37
CA GLU A 289 19.99 -2.19 -11.60
C GLU A 289 20.06 -0.67 -11.37
N ASP A 290 20.84 0.05 -12.18
CA ASP A 290 20.90 1.52 -12.13
C ASP A 290 19.87 2.20 -13.05
N ARG A 291 18.60 2.04 -12.69
CA ARG A 291 17.45 2.67 -13.36
C ARG A 291 16.38 3.01 -12.34
N PHE A 292 15.39 3.83 -12.69
CA PHE A 292 14.34 4.23 -11.74
C PHE A 292 13.41 3.06 -11.36
N TRP A 293 12.86 2.37 -12.36
CA TRP A 293 11.99 1.21 -12.19
C TRP A 293 12.78 -0.10 -12.18
N ILE A 294 12.45 -1.01 -11.28
CA ILE A 294 12.95 -2.39 -11.30
C ILE A 294 12.54 -3.11 -12.59
N PRO A 295 11.27 -3.12 -13.03
CA PRO A 295 10.87 -3.68 -14.33
C PRO A 295 11.14 -2.70 -15.48
N ASP A 296 11.29 -3.23 -16.70
CA ASP A 296 11.17 -2.41 -17.92
C ASP A 296 9.69 -2.26 -18.29
N LEU A 297 9.10 -1.12 -17.92
CA LEU A 297 7.68 -0.86 -18.11
C LEU A 297 7.35 -0.60 -19.60
N PRO A 298 6.30 -1.22 -20.16
CA PRO A 298 5.83 -0.93 -21.52
C PRO A 298 5.58 0.56 -21.73
N PRO A 299 5.89 1.13 -22.92
CA PRO A 299 5.66 2.55 -23.19
C PRO A 299 4.22 3.01 -22.94
N LEU A 300 3.24 2.15 -23.26
CA LEU A 300 1.83 2.43 -23.00
C LEU A 300 1.53 2.54 -21.50
N LEU A 301 2.10 1.65 -20.67
CA LEU A 301 1.92 1.71 -19.21
C LEU A 301 2.56 2.98 -18.63
N ARG A 302 3.76 3.35 -19.11
CA ARG A 302 4.43 4.59 -18.74
C ARG A 302 3.61 5.81 -19.14
N GLY A 303 3.12 5.87 -20.37
CA GLY A 303 2.27 6.97 -20.85
C GLY A 303 0.98 7.10 -20.03
N TYR A 304 0.35 5.97 -19.74
CA TYR A 304 -0.83 5.88 -18.88
C TYR A 304 -0.55 6.41 -17.46
N TRP A 305 0.59 6.01 -16.89
CA TRP A 305 1.06 6.49 -15.59
C TRP A 305 1.30 7.99 -15.57
N HIS A 306 2.06 8.52 -16.53
CA HIS A 306 2.38 9.95 -16.62
C HIS A 306 1.13 10.81 -16.81
N GLN A 307 0.22 10.40 -17.68
CA GLN A 307 -1.00 11.16 -17.95
C GLN A 307 -1.87 11.24 -16.68
N GLN A 308 -2.07 10.13 -15.97
CA GLN A 308 -2.87 10.14 -14.74
C GLN A 308 -2.20 10.89 -13.59
N ASN A 309 -0.87 10.85 -13.48
CA ASN A 309 -0.15 11.66 -12.50
C ASN A 309 -0.39 13.16 -12.72
N VAL A 310 -0.30 13.62 -13.97
CA VAL A 310 -0.48 15.03 -14.32
C VAL A 310 -1.93 15.47 -14.09
N ALA A 311 -2.89 14.68 -14.56
CA ALA A 311 -4.31 14.98 -14.39
C ALA A 311 -4.72 14.96 -12.91
N GLY A 312 -4.31 13.92 -12.17
CA GLY A 312 -4.62 13.77 -10.75
C GLY A 312 -4.01 14.87 -9.89
N ARG A 313 -2.73 15.21 -10.11
CA ARG A 313 -2.07 16.30 -9.37
C ARG A 313 -2.75 17.64 -9.62
N SER A 314 -3.19 17.89 -10.86
CA SER A 314 -3.98 19.08 -11.18
C SER A 314 -5.32 19.08 -10.45
N TYR A 315 -6.00 17.94 -10.35
CA TYR A 315 -7.23 17.80 -9.56
C TYR A 315 -6.99 18.06 -8.07
N TYR A 316 -5.96 17.46 -7.48
CA TYR A 316 -5.64 17.63 -6.06
C TYR A 316 -5.40 19.08 -5.68
N ARG A 317 -4.58 19.79 -6.46
CA ARG A 317 -4.31 21.23 -6.24
C ARG A 317 -5.55 22.10 -6.35
N ARG A 318 -6.48 21.78 -7.26
CA ARG A 318 -7.70 22.56 -7.46
C ARG A 318 -8.79 22.23 -6.44
N ARG A 319 -8.88 20.98 -5.99
CA ARG A 319 -10.02 20.47 -5.19
C ARG A 319 -9.65 19.43 -4.16
N GLY A 320 -8.89 18.41 -4.56
CA GLY A 320 -8.68 17.23 -3.71
C GLY A 320 -8.06 17.54 -2.35
N ARG A 321 -7.10 18.47 -2.30
CA ARG A 321 -6.46 18.92 -1.05
C ARG A 321 -7.47 19.54 -0.09
N VAL A 322 -8.20 20.56 -0.55
CA VAL A 322 -9.22 21.25 0.26
C VAL A 322 -10.30 20.27 0.73
N ALA A 323 -10.73 19.36 -0.13
CA ALA A 323 -11.72 18.35 0.22
C ALA A 323 -11.20 17.40 1.33
N GLY A 324 -9.97 16.90 1.20
CA GLY A 324 -9.36 16.02 2.20
C GLY A 324 -9.13 16.71 3.55
N LEU A 325 -8.57 17.92 3.55
CA LEU A 325 -8.35 18.70 4.77
C LEU A 325 -9.67 19.01 5.49
N ARG A 326 -10.71 19.37 4.72
CA ARG A 326 -12.04 19.63 5.27
C ARG A 326 -12.63 18.37 5.92
N ALA A 327 -12.50 17.21 5.27
CA ALA A 327 -12.97 15.94 5.81
C ALA A 327 -12.28 15.59 7.13
N ALA A 328 -10.95 15.73 7.19
CA ALA A 328 -10.18 15.50 8.42
C ALA A 328 -10.60 16.46 9.55
N HIS A 329 -10.76 17.75 9.25
CA HIS A 329 -11.20 18.74 10.24
C HIS A 329 -12.59 18.41 10.82
N HIS A 330 -13.55 18.04 9.98
CA HIS A 330 -14.89 17.63 10.44
C HIS A 330 -14.84 16.41 11.38
N ARG A 331 -13.88 15.50 11.18
CA ARG A 331 -13.69 14.35 12.05
C ARG A 331 -13.09 14.73 13.41
N CYS A 332 -12.16 15.69 13.45
CA CYS A 332 -11.65 16.21 14.73
C CYS A 332 -12.73 16.86 15.60
N THR A 333 -13.69 17.57 14.99
CA THR A 333 -14.74 18.29 15.71
C THR A 333 -15.95 17.44 16.08
N SER A 334 -16.00 16.20 15.60
CA SER A 334 -17.10 15.25 15.86
C SER A 334 -16.73 14.15 16.88
N LEU A 335 -15.48 14.14 17.37
CA LEU A 335 -14.98 13.27 18.43
C LEU A 335 -15.15 13.95 19.81
#